data_AF-A0AAI8V8R2-F1
#
_entry.id   AF-A0AAI8V8R2-F1
#
_cell.length_a   1.000
_cell.length_b   1.000
_cell.length_c   1.000
_cell.angle_alpha   90.00
_cell.angle_beta   90.00
_cell.angle_gamma   90.00
#
_symmetry.space_group_name_H-M   'P 1'
#
loop_
_entity.id
_entity.type
_entity.pdbx_description
1 polymer ?
#
loop_
_entity_poly.entity_id
_entity_poly.type
_entity_poly.pdbx_seq_one_letter_code
_entity_poly.pdbx_strand_id
1 'polypeptide(L)'
;MHDYIKRVQAVIWNRVVLEGAAGHDVHEDALVGIGPPLTEKDDLVCILFGCSVPCILRPLVSVDLEPNQGKKSRKPYAGEKLDYYEFVGEAFVYGKMDGQAMESISADELTDKTQDFRLM
;
A
#
# COMPACT_ATOMS: atom_id res chain seq x y z
N MET A 1 -22.90 -0.36 -13.13
CA MET A 1 -23.15 -1.60 -12.34
C MET A 1 -22.00 -2.59 -12.42
N HIS A 2 -21.40 -2.82 -13.60
CA HIS A 2 -20.23 -3.70 -13.74
C HIS A 2 -19.03 -3.29 -12.86
N ASP A 3 -18.69 -2.00 -12.78
CA ASP A 3 -17.54 -1.55 -11.97
C ASP A 3 -17.77 -1.71 -10.47
N TYR A 4 -19.02 -1.55 -10.03
CA TYR A 4 -19.41 -1.82 -8.65
C TYR A 4 -19.24 -3.31 -8.31
N ILE A 5 -19.73 -4.22 -9.16
CA ILE A 5 -19.57 -5.66 -8.94
C ILE A 5 -18.10 -6.07 -9.00
N LYS A 6 -17.31 -5.49 -9.91
CA LYS A 6 -15.85 -5.73 -9.96
C LYS A 6 -15.15 -5.27 -8.69
N ARG A 7 -15.51 -4.11 -8.14
CA ARG A 7 -14.99 -3.63 -6.86
C ARG A 7 -15.41 -4.53 -5.71
N VAL A 8 -16.67 -4.95 -5.67
CA VAL A 8 -17.20 -5.89 -4.67
C VAL A 8 -16.50 -7.25 -4.75
N GLN A 9 -16.32 -7.81 -5.96
CA GLN A 9 -15.59 -9.06 -6.17
C GLN A 9 -14.13 -8.93 -5.79
N ALA A 10 -13.48 -7.83 -6.18
CA ALA A 10 -12.12 -7.53 -5.77
C ALA A 10 -12.05 -7.51 -4.24
N VAL A 11 -12.93 -6.75 -3.57
CA VAL A 11 -12.89 -6.51 -2.12
C VAL A 11 -13.28 -7.71 -1.26
N ILE A 12 -14.08 -8.66 -1.75
CA ILE A 12 -14.64 -9.73 -0.91
C ILE A 12 -14.04 -11.11 -1.20
N TRP A 13 -13.54 -11.36 -2.43
CA TRP A 13 -13.12 -12.71 -2.82
C TRP A 13 -11.62 -12.99 -2.56
N ASN A 14 -11.29 -14.16 -2.01
CA ASN A 14 -9.92 -14.64 -1.74
C ASN A 14 -9.02 -13.65 -0.98
N ARG A 15 -9.59 -12.94 0.00
CA ARG A 15 -8.85 -11.92 0.73
C ARG A 15 -8.00 -12.48 1.86
N VAL A 16 -6.90 -11.78 2.15
CA VAL A 16 -6.00 -12.03 3.28
C VAL A 16 -6.35 -11.05 4.40
N VAL A 17 -6.46 -11.55 5.64
CA VAL A 17 -6.62 -10.68 6.81
C VAL A 17 -5.30 -10.00 7.11
N LEU A 18 -5.34 -8.68 7.30
CA LEU A 18 -4.18 -7.85 7.60
C LEU A 18 -4.23 -7.41 9.05
N GLU A 19 -3.10 -7.53 9.72
CA GLU A 19 -2.84 -6.92 11.02
C GLU A 19 -1.52 -6.15 10.91
N GLY A 20 -1.60 -4.84 11.07
CA GLY A 20 -0.47 -3.93 11.05
C GLY A 20 -0.20 -3.39 12.46
N ALA A 21 1.07 -3.32 12.83
CA ALA A 21 1.47 -2.55 14.00
C ALA A 21 1.30 -1.06 13.66
N ALA A 22 0.51 -0.32 14.44
CA ALA A 22 0.45 1.12 14.34
C ALA A 22 1.85 1.71 14.59
N GLY A 23 2.30 2.60 13.72
CA GLY A 23 3.61 3.22 13.84
C GLY A 23 3.65 4.18 15.03
N HIS A 24 4.80 4.23 15.72
CA HIS A 24 5.38 5.23 16.66
C HIS A 24 4.52 6.01 17.68
N ASP A 25 3.18 5.87 17.70
CA ASP A 25 2.29 6.50 18.67
C ASP A 25 1.62 5.44 19.55
N VAL A 26 1.76 5.61 20.86
CA VAL A 26 1.43 4.66 21.92
C VAL A 26 -0.10 4.44 22.09
N HIS A 27 -0.92 5.09 21.26
CA HIS A 27 -2.39 5.14 21.40
C HIS A 27 -3.18 4.75 20.14
N GLU A 28 -2.55 4.34 19.05
CA GLU A 28 -3.30 3.80 17.90
C GLU A 28 -3.55 2.29 18.07
N ASP A 29 -4.83 1.91 17.97
CA ASP A 29 -5.24 0.51 17.88
C ASP A 29 -4.51 -0.21 16.73
N ALA A 30 -4.31 -1.52 16.86
CA ALA A 30 -3.75 -2.34 15.79
C ALA A 30 -4.52 -2.11 14.48
N LEU A 31 -3.80 -1.89 13.38
CA LEU A 31 -4.40 -1.65 12.07
C LEU A 31 -4.96 -2.97 11.55
N VAL A 32 -6.28 -3.12 11.53
CA VAL A 32 -6.94 -4.33 11.03
C VAL A 32 -7.55 -4.07 9.66
N GLY A 33 -7.35 -4.99 8.73
CA GLY A 33 -7.83 -4.85 7.37
C GLY A 33 -7.95 -6.15 6.59
N ILE A 34 -8.27 -6.00 5.31
CA ILE A 34 -8.50 -7.06 4.35
C ILE A 34 -7.79 -6.69 3.04
N GLY A 35 -6.80 -7.48 2.65
CA GLY A 35 -5.93 -7.24 1.48
C GLY A 35 -6.10 -8.28 0.37
N PRO A 36 -5.60 -7.98 -0.84
CA PRO A 36 -5.67 -8.88 -1.99
C PRO A 36 -5.08 -10.28 -1.75
N PRO A 37 -5.45 -11.27 -2.58
CA PRO A 37 -5.05 -12.67 -2.38
C PRO A 37 -3.54 -12.89 -2.35
N LEU A 38 -2.79 -12.01 -3.04
CA LEU A 38 -1.35 -12.08 -3.15
C LEU A 38 -0.62 -11.26 -2.09
N THR A 39 -1.33 -10.68 -1.11
CA THR A 39 -0.68 -9.96 -0.01
C THR A 39 0.18 -10.90 0.82
N GLU A 40 1.38 -10.44 1.13
CA GLU A 40 2.38 -11.17 1.90
C GLU A 40 2.89 -10.34 3.08
N LYS A 41 3.57 -11.01 4.02
CA LYS A 41 4.29 -10.35 5.10
C LYS A 41 5.32 -9.34 4.53
N ASP A 42 5.47 -8.20 5.19
CA ASP A 42 6.35 -7.09 4.82
C ASP A 42 5.90 -6.31 3.56
N ASP A 43 4.69 -6.57 3.05
CA ASP A 43 4.03 -5.64 2.14
C ASP A 43 3.55 -4.39 2.92
N LEU A 44 3.53 -3.25 2.25
CA LEU A 44 3.12 -1.97 2.83
C LEU A 44 1.65 -1.69 2.55
N VAL A 45 0.93 -1.25 3.58
CA VAL A 45 -0.39 -0.63 3.45
C VAL A 45 -0.17 0.88 3.33
N CYS A 46 -0.66 1.51 2.26
CA CYS A 46 -0.59 2.96 2.10
C CYS A 46 -1.81 3.52 1.38
N ILE A 47 -2.09 4.80 1.58
CA ILE A 47 -3.07 5.54 0.77
C ILE A 47 -2.27 6.42 -0.20
N LEU A 48 -2.44 6.17 -1.49
CA LEU A 48 -1.83 6.98 -2.53
C LEU A 48 -2.63 8.28 -2.70
N PHE A 49 -1.96 9.41 -2.88
CA PHE A 49 -2.63 10.68 -3.12
C PHE A 49 -3.57 10.59 -4.34
N GLY A 50 -4.83 10.96 -4.13
CA GLY A 50 -5.90 10.84 -5.14
C GLY A 50 -6.63 9.50 -5.16
N CYS A 51 -6.19 8.51 -4.38
CA CYS A 51 -6.95 7.27 -4.16
C CYS A 51 -7.90 7.43 -2.97
N SER A 52 -9.13 6.93 -3.12
CA SER A 52 -10.15 6.95 -2.06
C SER A 52 -10.06 5.75 -1.10
N VAL A 53 -9.15 4.80 -1.39
CA VAL A 53 -9.00 3.55 -0.67
C VAL A 53 -7.52 3.24 -0.41
N PRO A 54 -7.20 2.51 0.67
CA PRO A 54 -5.88 1.95 0.90
C PRO A 54 -5.47 0.96 -0.19
N CYS A 55 -4.16 0.86 -0.40
CA CYS A 55 -3.51 0.03 -1.39
C CYS A 55 -2.40 -0.78 -0.73
N ILE A 56 -2.14 -1.98 -1.25
CA ILE A 56 -1.00 -2.80 -0.88
C ILE A 56 0.12 -2.60 -1.91
N LEU A 57 1.30 -2.19 -1.42
CA LEU A 57 2.51 -2.05 -2.20
C LEU A 57 3.57 -3.04 -1.72
N ARG A 58 4.22 -3.73 -2.65
CA ARG A 58 5.31 -4.65 -2.36
C ARG A 58 6.65 -4.01 -2.66
N PRO A 59 7.55 -3.86 -1.68
CA PRO A 59 8.90 -3.37 -1.93
C PRO A 59 9.75 -4.42 -2.66
N LEU A 60 10.44 -4.00 -3.73
CA LEU A 60 11.27 -4.89 -4.54
C LEU A 60 12.65 -4.30 -4.86
N VAL A 61 13.62 -5.21 -4.99
CA VAL A 61 14.94 -4.98 -5.58
C VAL A 61 15.11 -5.84 -6.81
N SER A 62 15.73 -5.28 -7.83
CA SER A 62 16.04 -5.96 -9.07
C SER A 62 17.31 -6.81 -8.91
N VAL A 63 17.27 -8.02 -9.43
CA VAL A 63 18.39 -8.95 -9.46
C VAL A 63 18.74 -9.14 -10.92
N ASP A 64 19.90 -8.61 -11.30
CA ASP A 64 20.48 -8.86 -12.60
C ASP A 64 20.90 -10.33 -12.66
N LEU A 65 20.13 -11.13 -13.36
CA LEU A 65 20.56 -12.46 -13.76
C LEU A 65 21.48 -12.33 -14.98
N GLU A 66 22.25 -13.39 -15.21
CA GLU A 66 23.04 -13.61 -16.43
C GLU A 66 22.28 -13.13 -17.68
N PRO A 67 22.98 -12.59 -18.70
CA PRO A 67 22.43 -11.78 -19.79
C PRO A 67 21.27 -12.39 -20.61
N ASN A 68 20.91 -13.66 -20.39
CA ASN A 68 19.82 -14.37 -21.07
C ASN A 68 18.69 -14.90 -20.15
N GLN A 69 18.67 -14.60 -18.84
CA GLN A 69 17.67 -15.17 -17.91
C GLN A 69 16.59 -14.20 -17.40
N GLY A 70 16.49 -13.01 -17.98
CA GLY A 70 15.49 -12.01 -17.61
C GLY A 70 15.79 -11.36 -16.25
N LYS A 71 15.09 -10.25 -15.95
CA LYS A 71 15.20 -9.60 -14.64
C LYS A 71 14.32 -10.33 -13.65
N LYS A 72 14.89 -10.77 -12.52
CA LYS A 72 14.09 -11.22 -11.37
C LYS A 72 14.04 -10.12 -10.34
N SER A 73 12.97 -10.13 -9.55
CA SER A 73 12.79 -9.18 -8.45
C SER A 73 12.49 -9.95 -7.18
N ARG A 74 12.98 -9.42 -6.05
CA ARG A 74 12.78 -10.00 -4.73
C ARG A 74 12.58 -8.91 -3.68
N LYS A 75 12.13 -9.29 -2.49
CA LYS A 75 12.08 -8.40 -1.33
C LYS A 75 13.49 -7.97 -0.91
N PRO A 76 13.68 -6.71 -0.46
CA PRO A 76 14.96 -6.23 0.03
C PRO A 76 15.37 -6.94 1.33
N TYR A 77 16.68 -7.15 1.51
CA TYR A 77 17.23 -7.50 2.83
C TYR A 77 17.37 -6.26 3.71
N ALA A 78 17.50 -6.45 5.03
CA ALA A 78 17.67 -5.34 5.97
C ALA A 78 18.86 -4.44 5.59
N GLY A 79 18.60 -3.15 5.35
CA GLY A 79 19.60 -2.16 4.94
C GLY A 79 19.89 -2.11 3.43
N GLU A 80 19.24 -2.95 2.61
CA GLU A 80 19.37 -2.90 1.16
C GLU A 80 18.55 -1.75 0.57
N LYS A 81 19.10 -1.10 -0.46
CA LYS A 81 18.42 -0.03 -1.17
C LYS A 81 17.31 -0.59 -2.04
N LEU A 82 16.11 -0.03 -1.89
CA LEU A 82 14.92 -0.36 -2.66
C LEU A 82 14.97 0.23 -4.07
N ASP A 83 14.52 -0.53 -5.06
CA ASP A 83 14.46 -0.05 -6.46
C ASP A 83 13.08 0.48 -6.82
N TYR A 84 12.02 -0.28 -6.51
CA TYR A 84 10.65 0.11 -6.85
C TYR A 84 9.62 -0.62 -5.98
N TYR A 85 8.37 -0.18 -6.11
CA TYR A 85 7.21 -0.83 -5.50
C TYR A 85 6.34 -1.48 -6.57
N GLU A 86 5.88 -2.70 -6.32
CA GLU A 86 4.83 -3.35 -7.11
C GLU A 86 3.47 -3.11 -6.47
N PHE A 87 2.48 -2.70 -7.29
CA PHE A 87 1.09 -2.55 -6.84
C PHE A 87 0.43 -3.93 -6.78
N VAL A 88 0.14 -4.42 -5.57
CA VAL A 88 -0.51 -5.72 -5.35
C VAL A 88 -2.03 -5.60 -5.51
N GLY A 89 -2.61 -4.50 -5.03
CA GLY A 89 -4.04 -4.22 -5.19
C GLY A 89 -4.65 -3.34 -4.11
N GLU A 90 -5.92 -3.01 -4.29
CA GLU A 90 -6.72 -2.27 -3.31
C GLU A 90 -7.02 -3.11 -2.06
N ALA A 91 -7.03 -2.47 -0.90
CA ALA A 91 -7.30 -3.06 0.40
C ALA A 91 -8.44 -2.33 1.11
N PHE A 92 -9.09 -3.03 2.04
CA PHE A 92 -9.98 -2.43 3.02
C PHE A 92 -9.24 -2.33 4.35
N VAL A 93 -9.23 -1.16 4.98
CA VAL A 93 -8.63 -0.96 6.31
C VAL A 93 -9.67 -0.30 7.19
N TYR A 94 -9.96 -0.94 8.33
CA TYR A 94 -10.96 -0.42 9.24
C TYR A 94 -10.56 0.98 9.76
N GLY A 95 -11.48 1.95 9.69
CA GLY A 95 -11.25 3.32 10.16
C GLY A 95 -10.31 4.18 9.30
N LYS A 96 -9.85 3.69 8.14
CA LYS A 96 -8.95 4.42 7.23
C LYS A 96 -9.49 4.50 5.79
N MET A 97 -10.78 4.20 5.58
CA MET A 97 -11.47 4.28 4.27
C MET A 97 -12.13 5.66 4.06
N ASP A 98 -12.56 5.95 2.83
CA ASP A 98 -13.43 7.11 2.51
C ASP A 98 -12.90 8.47 3.01
N GLY A 99 -11.58 8.65 3.03
CA GLY A 99 -10.93 9.89 3.47
C GLY A 99 -10.69 10.00 4.98
N GLN A 100 -11.15 9.04 5.80
CA GLN A 100 -10.95 9.05 7.27
C GLN A 100 -9.47 9.12 7.67
N ALA A 101 -8.59 8.49 6.89
CA ALA A 101 -7.15 8.57 7.14
C ALA A 101 -6.58 9.99 6.93
N MET A 102 -7.20 10.79 6.06
CA MET A 102 -6.81 12.19 5.85
C MET A 102 -7.39 13.12 6.91
N GLU A 103 -8.57 12.80 7.45
CA GLU A 103 -9.17 13.55 8.57
C GLU A 103 -8.31 13.49 9.84
N SER A 104 -7.56 12.40 10.04
CA SER A 104 -6.62 12.28 11.16
C SER A 104 -5.31 13.07 10.99
N ILE A 105 -5.02 13.61 9.80
CA ILE A 105 -3.78 14.35 9.52
C ILE A 105 -4.03 15.84 9.76
N SER A 106 -3.15 16.49 10.52
CA SER A 106 -3.26 17.94 10.72
C SER A 106 -3.01 18.72 9.42
N ALA A 107 -3.59 19.92 9.29
CA ALA A 107 -3.39 20.76 8.11
C ALA A 107 -1.89 21.09 7.87
N ASP A 108 -1.13 21.26 8.96
CA ASP A 108 0.31 21.53 8.92
C ASP A 108 1.08 20.31 8.36
N GLU A 109 0.77 19.11 8.87
CA GLU A 109 1.41 17.87 8.42
C GLU A 109 1.05 17.50 6.96
N LEU A 110 -0.16 17.84 6.51
CA LEU A 110 -0.57 17.67 5.13
C LEU A 110 0.18 18.61 4.18
N THR A 111 0.42 19.85 4.63
CA THR A 111 1.18 20.85 3.86
C THR A 111 2.64 20.39 3.70
N ASP A 112 3.26 19.90 4.78
CA ASP A 112 4.64 19.41 4.75
C ASP A 112 4.86 18.21 3.81
N LYS A 113 3.84 17.36 3.65
CA LYS A 113 3.90 16.16 2.79
C LYS A 113 3.49 16.40 1.34
N THR A 114 2.93 17.56 1.00
CA THR A 114 2.46 17.87 -0.36
C THR A 114 3.63 18.31 -1.25
N GLN A 115 3.77 17.70 -2.44
CA GLN A 115 4.74 18.10 -3.45
C GLN A 115 4.04 18.54 -4.75
N ASP A 116 4.28 19.79 -5.16
CA ASP A 116 3.75 20.34 -6.41
C ASP A 116 4.73 20.10 -7.56
N PHE A 117 4.22 19.49 -8.64
CA PHE A 117 4.97 19.32 -9.88
C PHE A 117 4.38 20.23 -10.97
N ARG A 118 5.18 21.18 -11.45
CA ARG A 118 4.82 21.98 -12.64
C ARG A 118 5.37 21.28 -13.88
N LEU A 119 4.47 20.86 -14.76
CA LEU A 119 4.83 20.31 -16.07
C LEU A 119 5.29 21.45 -16.99
N MET A 120 6.42 21.25 -17.68
CA MET A 120 6.94 22.12 -18.74
C MET A 120 6.56 21.59 -20.12
#